data_AF-A0A7V4EKI1-F1
#
_entry.id   AF-A0A7V4EKI1-F1
#
_cell.length_a   1.000
_cell.length_b   1.000
_cell.length_c   1.000
_cell.angle_alpha   90.00
_cell.angle_beta   90.00
_cell.angle_gamma   90.00
#
_symmetry.space_group_name_H-M   'P 1'
#
loop_
_entity.id
_entity.type
_entity.pdbx_description
1 polymer ?
#
loop_
_entity_poly.entity_id
_entity_poly.type
_entity_poly.pdbx_seq_one_letter_code
_entity_poly.pdbx_strand_id
1 'polypeptide(L)' 'MREITTQQITDAVRDLCVRATRILPPDVSAALDRAAQAEESPQGRAIMEQLRDNARIAAECDMPLCQDTGVAVFFIEAGQ' A
#
# COMPACT_ATOMS: atom_id res chain seq x y z
N MET A 1 -21.63 19.47 -18.40
CA MET A 1 -20.21 19.08 -18.37
C MET A 1 -19.69 19.42 -16.98
N ARG A 2 -19.10 18.47 -16.26
CA ARG A 2 -18.51 18.75 -14.94
C ARG A 2 -17.11 19.31 -15.16
N GLU A 3 -16.83 20.47 -14.59
CA GLU A 3 -15.47 21.01 -14.60
C GLU A 3 -14.64 20.32 -13.51
N ILE A 4 -13.46 19.81 -13.88
CA ILE A 4 -12.46 19.26 -12.97
C ILE A 4 -11.20 20.07 -13.18
N THR A 5 -10.70 20.69 -12.12
CA THR A 5 -9.47 21.47 -12.20
C THR A 5 -8.25 20.56 -12.18
N THR A 6 -7.15 21.00 -12.78
CA THR A 6 -5.86 20.30 -12.70
C THR A 6 -5.42 20.10 -11.25
N GLN A 7 -5.72 21.06 -10.36
CA GLN A 7 -5.40 20.96 -8.93
C GLN A 7 -6.10 19.76 -8.28
N GLN A 8 -7.39 19.53 -8.59
CA GLN A 8 -8.12 18.38 -8.05
C GLN A 8 -7.50 17.04 -8.47
N ILE A 9 -7.00 16.96 -9.71
CA ILE A 9 -6.30 15.77 -10.22
C ILE A 9 -4.96 15.60 -9.50
N THR A 10 -4.18 16.67 -9.39
CA THR A 10 -2.88 16.66 -8.69
C THR A 10 -3.02 16.21 -7.24
N ASP A 11 -4.01 16.74 -6.52
CA ASP A 11 -4.27 16.38 -5.12
C ASP A 11 -4.68 14.91 -5.00
N ALA A 12 -5.59 14.45 -5.86
CA ALA A 12 -6.02 13.05 -5.86
C ALA A 12 -4.88 12.07 -6.17
N VAL A 13 -4.01 12.40 -7.14
CA VAL A 13 -2.85 11.58 -7.50
C VAL A 13 -1.81 11.56 -6.39
N ARG A 14 -1.50 12.73 -5.77
CA ARG A 14 -0.61 12.80 -4.62
C ARG A 14 -1.09 11.89 -3.50
N ASP A 15 -2.35 12.03 -3.11
CA ASP A 15 -2.91 11.28 -1.98
C ASP A 15 -2.97 9.77 -2.29
N LEU A 16 -3.19 9.39 -3.56
CA LEU A 16 -3.13 8.00 -4.02
C LEU A 16 -1.70 7.43 -3.93
N CYS A 17 -0.69 8.14 -4.42
CA CYS A 17 0.71 7.68 -4.35
C CYS A 17 1.18 7.51 -2.89
N VAL A 18 0.83 8.49 -2.04
CA VAL A 18 1.15 8.46 -0.61
C VAL A 18 0.50 7.23 0.05
N ARG A 19 -0.79 7.01 -0.18
CA ARG A 19 -1.49 5.83 0.39
C ARG A 19 -0.93 4.51 -0.13
N ALA A 20 -0.66 4.41 -1.44
CA ALA A 20 -0.21 3.18 -2.08
C ALA A 20 1.14 2.68 -1.54
N THR A 21 2.01 3.59 -1.10
CA THR A 21 3.34 3.24 -0.55
C THR A 21 3.32 2.92 0.95
N ARG A 22 2.24 3.30 1.66
CA ARG A 22 2.13 3.21 3.12
C ARG A 22 1.18 2.12 3.60
N ILE A 23 0.11 1.87 2.85
CA ILE A 23 -1.02 1.05 3.30
C ILE A 23 -1.16 -0.17 2.38
N LEU A 24 -1.01 -1.35 2.97
CA LEU A 24 -1.35 -2.60 2.27
C LEU A 24 -2.87 -2.66 2.04
N PRO A 25 -3.32 -3.07 0.85
CA PRO A 25 -4.73 -3.38 0.61
C PRO A 25 -5.26 -4.42 1.62
N PRO A 26 -6.53 -4.32 2.05
CA PRO A 26 -7.08 -5.20 3.08
C PRO A 26 -6.99 -6.70 2.74
N ASP A 27 -7.15 -7.04 1.47
CA ASP A 27 -7.01 -8.42 0.95
C ASP A 27 -5.58 -8.93 1.06
N VAL A 28 -4.59 -8.08 0.78
CA VAL A 28 -3.16 -8.39 0.95
C VAL A 28 -2.80 -8.55 2.42
N SER A 29 -3.25 -7.65 3.30
CA SER A 29 -3.04 -7.77 4.75
C SER A 29 -3.64 -9.07 5.29
N ALA A 30 -4.88 -9.39 4.90
CA ALA A 30 -5.54 -10.62 5.32
C ALA A 30 -4.84 -11.88 4.76
N ALA A 31 -4.28 -11.82 3.55
CA ALA A 31 -3.49 -12.90 3.00
C ALA A 31 -2.18 -13.10 3.77
N LEU A 32 -1.50 -12.02 4.16
CA LEU A 32 -0.30 -12.06 4.98
C LEU A 32 -0.59 -12.65 6.37
N ASP A 33 -1.71 -12.27 7.00
CA ASP A 33 -2.14 -12.84 8.28
C ASP A 33 -2.38 -14.35 8.17
N ARG A 34 -3.10 -14.80 7.14
CA ARG A 34 -3.34 -16.24 6.90
C ARG A 34 -2.04 -17.00 6.64
N ALA A 35 -1.14 -16.42 5.85
CA ALA A 35 0.16 -17.04 5.55
C ALA A 35 1.01 -17.19 6.83
N ALA A 36 1.06 -16.16 7.68
CA ALA A 36 1.78 -16.22 8.96
C ALA A 36 1.25 -17.33 9.88
N GLN A 37 -0.07 -17.55 9.90
CA GLN A 37 -0.70 -18.59 10.71
C GLN A 37 -0.47 -20.00 10.16
N ALA A 38 -0.47 -20.15 8.83
CA ALA A 38 -0.31 -21.44 8.16
C ALA A 38 1.14 -21.89 7.98
N GLU A 39 2.12 -20.97 8.07
CA GLU A 39 3.54 -21.29 7.87
C GLU A 39 4.06 -22.28 8.90
N GLU A 40 4.64 -23.38 8.43
CA GLU A 40 5.15 -24.47 9.26
C GLU A 40 6.57 -24.20 9.76
N SER A 41 7.38 -23.49 8.96
CA SER A 41 8.74 -23.12 9.31
C SER A 41 8.75 -22.07 10.41
N PRO A 42 9.43 -22.33 11.56
CA PRO A 42 9.57 -21.32 12.60
C PRO A 42 10.26 -20.04 12.10
N GLN A 43 11.22 -20.18 11.19
CA GLN A 43 11.92 -19.05 10.57
C GLN A 43 11.01 -18.30 9.60
N GLY A 44 10.22 -19.02 8.80
CA GLY A 44 9.25 -18.43 7.88
C GLY A 44 8.19 -17.62 8.63
N ARG A 45 7.67 -18.16 9.73
CA ARG A 45 6.69 -17.47 10.58
C ARG A 45 7.26 -16.17 11.15
N ALA A 46 8.49 -16.19 11.66
CA ALA A 46 9.15 -15.00 12.17
C ALA A 46 9.31 -13.90 11.10
N ILE A 47 9.64 -14.27 9.85
CA ILE A 47 9.70 -13.32 8.73
C ILE A 47 8.31 -12.74 8.43
N MET A 48 7.27 -13.57 8.40
CA MET A 48 5.91 -13.09 8.17
C MET A 48 5.44 -12.12 9.26
N GLU A 49 5.79 -12.39 10.53
CA GLU A 49 5.54 -11.47 11.64
C GLU A 49 6.26 -10.13 11.47
N GLN A 50 7.53 -10.15 11.05
CA GLN A 50 8.28 -8.92 10.73
C GLN A 50 7.63 -8.11 9.60
N LEU A 51 7.12 -8.77 8.56
CA LEU A 51 6.40 -8.08 7.47
C LEU A 51 5.11 -7.41 7.99
N ARG A 52 4.38 -8.06 8.90
CA ARG A 52 3.17 -7.51 9.52
C ARG A 52 3.49 -6.31 10.41
N ASP A 53 4.54 -6.42 11.22
CA ASP A 53 5.00 -5.30 12.06
C ASP A 53 5.47 -4.13 11.22
N ASN A 54 6.21 -4.38 10.13
CA ASN A 54 6.60 -3.35 9.18
C ASN A 54 5.37 -2.64 8.59
N ALA A 55 4.34 -3.41 8.20
CA ALA A 55 3.10 -2.83 7.67
C ALA A 55 2.36 -1.96 8.68
N ARG A 56 2.32 -2.40 9.94
CA ARG A 56 1.73 -1.62 11.04
C ARG A 56 2.52 -0.33 11.31
N ILE A 57 3.84 -0.43 11.43
CA ILE A 57 4.73 0.72 11.69
C ILE A 57 4.64 1.73 10.55
N ALA A 58 4.62 1.29 9.29
CA ALA A 58 4.45 2.17 8.14
C ALA A 58 3.18 3.02 8.22
N ALA A 59 2.06 2.39 8.61
CA ALA A 59 0.78 3.07 8.79
C ALA A 59 0.77 4.01 10.01
N GLU A 60 1.34 3.61 11.14
CA GLU A 60 1.37 4.41 12.38
C GLU A 60 2.33 5.61 12.30
N CYS A 61 3.50 5.43 11.67
CA CYS A 61 4.56 6.44 11.60
C CYS A 61 4.50 7.30 10.32
N ASP A 62 3.48 7.12 9.49
CA ASP A 62 3.30 7.83 8.22
C ASP A 62 4.51 7.71 7.26
N MET A 63 5.10 6.52 7.21
CA MET A 63 6.33 6.22 6.45
C MET A 63 6.09 5.11 5.41
N PRO A 64 6.85 5.08 4.30
CA PRO A 64 6.66 4.05 3.28
C PRO A 64 7.02 2.65 3.83
N LEU A 65 6.30 1.65 3.33
CA LEU A 65 6.49 0.23 3.66
C LEU A 65 7.86 -0.30 3.25
N CYS A 66 8.45 0.28 2.20
CA CYS A 66 9.73 -0.13 1.63
C CYS A 66 10.58 1.10 1.31
N GLN A 67 11.90 0.93 1.33
CA GLN A 67 12.85 1.96 0.90
C GLN A 67 12.73 2.26 -0.60
N ASP A 68 12.46 1.23 -1.40
CA ASP A 68 12.14 1.39 -2.82
C ASP A 68 10.62 1.56 -2.97
N THR A 69 10.19 2.78 -3.31
CA THR A 69 8.78 3.13 -3.52
C THR A 69 8.28 2.78 -4.92
N GLY A 70 9.15 2.22 -5.77
CA GLY A 70 8.82 1.81 -7.13
C GLY A 70 8.58 2.99 -8.08
N VAL A 71 7.85 2.70 -9.16
CA VAL A 71 7.51 3.65 -10.23
C VAL A 71 6.00 3.85 -10.30
N ALA A 72 5.56 5.10 -10.39
CA ALA A 72 4.14 5.42 -10.52
C ALA A 72 3.61 5.09 -11.91
N VAL A 73 2.70 4.13 -11.99
CA VAL A 73 2.03 3.71 -13.24
C VAL A 73 0.52 3.96 -13.08
N PHE A 74 -0.05 4.71 -14.02
CA PHE A 74 -1.47 5.09 -13.98
C PHE A 74 -2.20 4.56 -15.21
N PHE A 75 -3.34 3.92 -14.98
CA PHE A 75 -4.32 3.60 -16.02
C PHE A 75 -5.43 4.64 -15.93
N ILE A 76 -5.63 5.41 -17.00
CA ILE A 76 -6.53 6.56 -17.01
C ILE A 76 -7.63 6.33 -18.03
N GLU A 77 -8.88 6.39 -17.57
CA GLU A 77 -10.06 6.50 -18.43
C GLU A 77 -10.58 7.94 -18.33
N ALA A 78 -10.58 8.65 -19.45
CA ALA A 78 -11.04 10.03 -19.54
C ALA A 78 -12.33 10.10 -20.37
N GLY A 79 -13.39 10.64 -19.77
CA GLY A 79 -14.67 10.87 -20.47
C GLY A 79 -14.61 12.01 -21.48
N GLN A 80 -15.67 12.12 -22.29
CA GLN A 80 -15.90 13.25 -23.22
C GLN A 80 -16.51 14.46 -22.54
#